data_AF-A0A1B7W7F5-F1
#
_entry.id   AF-A0A1B7W7F5-F1
#
_cell.length_a   1.000
_cell.length_b   1.000
_cell.length_c   1.000
_cell.angle_alpha   90.00
_cell.angle_beta   90.00
_cell.angle_gamma   90.00
#
_symmetry.space_group_name_H-M   'P 1'
#
loop_
_entity.id
_entity.type
_entity.pdbx_description
1 polymer ?
#
loop_
_entity_poly.entity_id
_entity_poly.type
_entity_poly.pdbx_seq_one_letter_code
_entity_poly.pdbx_strand_id
1 'polypeptide(L)'
;EHHTGYAVDIGDGAVPATNLQANFENTKAYQWLEANAAKFGFEISFPQDNLQGVSYEPWHWRFVGDSDSLETFYKAKNIKPTKTP
;
A
#
# COMPACT_ATOMS: atom_id res chain seq x y z
N GLU A 1 -4.81 7.34 0.57
CA GLU A 1 -4.60 7.04 2.01
C GLU A 1 -3.70 8.05 2.73
N HIS A 2 -2.94 8.90 2.03
CA HIS A 2 -2.04 9.91 2.64
C HIS A 2 -2.62 10.74 3.80
N HIS A 3 -3.91 11.09 3.77
CA HIS A 3 -4.55 11.88 4.84
C HIS A 3 -4.62 11.16 6.20
N THR A 4 -4.40 9.84 6.26
CA THR A 4 -4.32 9.08 7.52
C THR A 4 -2.96 9.24 8.20
N GLY A 5 -1.94 9.68 7.48
CA GLY A 5 -0.55 9.72 7.95
C GLY A 5 0.19 8.37 7.87
N TYR A 6 -0.47 7.30 7.40
CA TYR A 6 0.13 5.95 7.33
C TYR A 6 0.57 5.53 5.92
N ALA A 7 0.42 6.37 4.90
CA ALA A 7 0.80 6.03 3.53
C ALA A 7 1.89 6.97 3.01
N VAL A 8 2.76 6.43 2.16
CA VAL A 8 3.85 7.14 1.50
C VAL A 8 3.98 6.70 0.05
N ASP A 9 4.38 7.64 -0.80
CA ASP A 9 4.76 7.34 -2.18
C ASP A 9 6.27 7.22 -2.27
N ILE A 10 6.76 6.10 -2.82
CA ILE A 10 8.18 5.79 -2.92
C ILE A 10 8.61 5.77 -4.38
N GLY A 11 9.77 6.35 -4.67
CA GLY A 11 10.40 6.36 -5.98
C GLY A 11 11.82 5.79 -5.96
N ASP A 12 12.44 5.68 -7.14
CA ASP A 12 13.84 5.27 -7.28
C ASP A 12 14.70 6.49 -7.64
N GLY A 13 15.60 6.88 -6.74
CA GLY A 13 16.50 8.01 -6.95
C GLY A 13 17.47 7.80 -8.12
N ALA A 14 17.76 6.56 -8.51
CA ALA A 14 18.59 6.25 -9.67
C ALA A 14 17.82 6.36 -11.00
N VAL A 15 16.48 6.28 -10.96
CA VAL A 15 15.62 6.29 -12.16
C VAL A 15 14.39 7.19 -11.95
N PRO A 16 14.56 8.50 -11.65
CA PRO A 16 13.47 9.36 -11.21
C PRO A 16 12.33 9.52 -12.23
N ALA A 17 12.58 9.22 -13.51
CA ALA A 17 11.56 9.21 -14.55
C ALA A 17 10.45 8.16 -14.34
N THR A 18 10.68 7.14 -13.50
CA THR A 18 9.66 6.13 -13.16
C THR A 18 8.84 6.52 -11.93
N ASN A 19 9.15 7.63 -11.26
CA ASN A 19 8.45 8.01 -10.02
C ASN A 19 6.96 8.27 -10.31
N LEU A 20 6.09 7.71 -9.48
CA LEU A 20 4.63 7.81 -9.62
C LEU A 20 4.11 7.28 -10.97
N GLN A 21 4.80 6.31 -11.56
CA GLN A 21 4.43 5.65 -12.81
C GLN A 21 4.41 4.14 -12.62
N ALA A 22 3.59 3.43 -13.40
CA ALA A 22 3.47 1.97 -13.30
C ALA A 22 4.81 1.26 -13.57
N ASN A 23 5.65 1.81 -14.44
CA ASN A 23 6.96 1.24 -14.74
C ASN A 23 7.97 1.33 -13.57
N PHE A 24 7.63 1.97 -12.44
CA PHE A 24 8.39 1.89 -11.19
C PHE A 24 8.60 0.45 -10.73
N GLU A 25 7.66 -0.46 -11.04
CA GLU A 25 7.73 -1.88 -10.69
C GLU A 25 9.00 -2.58 -11.24
N ASN A 26 9.59 -2.02 -12.31
CA ASN A 26 10.79 -2.57 -12.94
C ASN A 26 12.10 -2.09 -12.30
N THR A 27 12.02 -1.23 -11.28
CA THR A 27 13.20 -0.61 -10.64
C THR A 27 13.80 -1.49 -9.56
N LYS A 28 15.05 -1.19 -9.18
CA LYS A 28 15.72 -1.87 -8.06
C LYS A 28 15.08 -1.50 -6.73
N ALA A 29 14.61 -0.25 -6.57
CA ALA A 29 13.88 0.18 -5.39
C ALA A 29 12.61 -0.64 -5.17
N TYR A 30 11.80 -0.83 -6.21
CA TYR A 30 10.58 -1.64 -6.11
C TYR A 30 10.88 -3.10 -5.76
N GLN A 31 11.87 -3.73 -6.44
CA GLN A 31 12.30 -5.10 -6.11
C GLN A 31 12.75 -5.24 -4.65
N TRP A 32 13.40 -4.20 -4.10
CA TRP A 32 13.77 -4.19 -2.69
C TRP A 32 12.55 -4.07 -1.78
N LEU A 33 11.56 -3.25 -2.12
CA LEU A 33 10.33 -3.10 -1.35
C LEU A 33 9.55 -4.42 -1.30
N GLU A 34 9.34 -5.08 -2.43
CA GLU A 34 8.67 -6.40 -2.49
C GLU A 34 9.33 -7.44 -1.55
N ALA A 35 10.66 -7.42 -1.43
CA ALA A 35 11.41 -8.35 -0.59
C ALA A 35 11.51 -7.96 0.90
N ASN A 36 11.26 -6.70 1.26
CA ASN A 36 11.61 -6.17 2.58
C ASN A 36 10.54 -5.34 3.27
N ALA A 37 9.61 -4.71 2.56
CA ALA A 37 8.62 -3.78 3.11
C ALA A 37 7.85 -4.38 4.29
N ALA A 38 7.42 -5.64 4.17
CA ALA A 38 6.70 -6.35 5.23
C ALA A 38 7.51 -6.46 6.54
N LYS A 39 8.85 -6.56 6.47
CA LYS A 39 9.73 -6.60 7.66
C LYS A 39 9.72 -5.27 8.43
N PHE A 40 9.38 -4.19 7.75
CA PHE A 40 9.26 -2.84 8.32
C PHE A 40 7.80 -2.44 8.54
N GLY A 41 6.85 -3.38 8.41
CA GLY A 41 5.44 -3.11 8.59
C GLY A 41 4.78 -2.37 7.43
N PHE A 42 5.34 -2.42 6.23
CA PHE A 42 4.75 -1.82 5.04
C PHE A 42 4.19 -2.88 4.07
N GLU A 43 3.12 -2.52 3.37
CA GLU A 43 2.52 -3.29 2.29
C GLU A 43 2.03 -2.37 1.16
N ILE A 44 1.87 -2.92 -0.04
CA ILE A 44 1.29 -2.20 -1.17
C ILE A 44 -0.22 -2.02 -0.95
N SER A 45 -0.72 -0.80 -1.10
CA SER A 45 -2.16 -0.54 -0.90
C SER A 45 -3.00 -0.90 -2.12
N PHE A 46 -2.47 -0.61 -3.30
CA PHE A 46 -3.19 -0.71 -4.58
C PHE A 46 -2.47 -1.64 -5.55
N PRO A 47 -2.40 -2.95 -5.26
CA PRO A 47 -1.92 -3.92 -6.23
C PRO A 47 -2.86 -4.01 -7.44
N GLN A 48 -2.42 -4.72 -8.46
CA GLN A 48 -3.28 -5.10 -9.59
C GLN A 48 -4.54 -5.80 -9.05
N ASP A 49 -5.68 -5.51 -9.68
CA ASP A 49 -6.99 -6.08 -9.34
C ASP A 49 -7.43 -5.91 -7.87
N ASN A 50 -6.98 -4.84 -7.20
CA ASN A 50 -7.42 -4.54 -5.85
C ASN A 50 -8.95 -4.32 -5.79
N LEU A 51 -9.57 -4.83 -4.72
CA LEU A 51 -11.03 -4.74 -4.50
C LEU A 51 -11.54 -3.30 -4.33
N GLN A 52 -10.64 -2.33 -4.12
CA GLN A 52 -10.97 -0.94 -3.86
C GLN A 52 -11.31 -0.19 -5.17
N GLY A 53 -11.01 -0.79 -6.33
CA GLY A 53 -11.25 -0.18 -7.64
C GLY A 53 -10.29 0.96 -7.97
N VAL A 54 -9.21 1.10 -7.23
CA VAL A 54 -8.15 2.08 -7.47
C VAL A 54 -7.21 1.52 -8.55
N SER A 55 -6.63 2.41 -9.36
CA SER A 55 -5.63 1.99 -10.36
C SER A 55 -4.42 1.32 -9.68
N TYR A 56 -3.68 0.52 -10.43
CA TYR A 56 -2.44 -0.05 -9.91
C TYR A 56 -1.41 1.06 -9.64
N GLU A 57 -0.94 1.14 -8.40
CA GLU A 57 0.02 2.15 -7.93
C GLU A 57 1.21 1.48 -7.23
N PRO A 58 2.22 0.97 -7.96
CA PRO A 58 3.38 0.28 -7.37
C PRO A 58 4.23 1.17 -6.44
N TRP A 59 4.04 2.49 -6.51
CA TRP A 59 4.71 3.46 -5.65
C TRP A 59 3.98 3.70 -4.32
N HIS A 60 2.72 3.30 -4.15
CA HIS A 60 1.91 3.63 -2.97
C HIS A 60 1.96 2.52 -1.91
N TRP A 61 2.63 2.82 -0.79
CA TRP A 61 2.85 1.86 0.30
C TRP A 61 2.26 2.41 1.59
N ARG A 62 1.57 1.54 2.33
CA ARG A 62 1.01 1.88 3.66
C ARG A 62 1.68 1.10 4.77
N PHE A 63 1.80 1.75 5.91
CA PHE A 63 2.22 1.16 7.16
C PHE A 63 1.04 0.45 7.83
N VAL A 64 1.26 -0.78 8.28
CA VAL A 64 0.33 -1.67 8.98
C VAL A 64 1.00 -2.35 10.18
N GLY A 65 2.03 -1.70 10.75
CA GLY A 65 2.89 -2.28 11.78
C GLY A 65 2.44 -2.02 13.23
N ASP A 66 1.34 -1.31 13.46
CA ASP A 66 0.79 -1.05 14.79
C ASP A 66 -0.74 -1.20 14.86
N SER A 67 -1.27 -1.13 16.08
CA SER A 67 -2.70 -1.31 16.35
C SER A 67 -3.58 -0.29 15.63
N ASP A 68 -3.15 0.97 15.56
CA ASP A 68 -3.93 2.09 15.06
C ASP A 68 -4.00 2.08 13.53
N SER A 69 -2.88 1.76 12.88
CA SER A 69 -2.80 1.53 11.43
C SER A 69 -3.63 0.31 11.02
N LEU A 70 -3.50 -0.82 11.73
CA LEU A 70 -4.33 -2.00 11.47
C LEU A 70 -5.82 -1.70 11.64
N GLU A 71 -6.18 -0.96 12.68
CA GLU A 71 -7.54 -0.48 12.90
C GLU A 71 -8.02 0.38 11.72
N THR A 72 -7.20 1.32 11.27
CA THR A 72 -7.49 2.23 10.16
C THR A 72 -7.79 1.47 8.86
N PHE A 73 -7.03 0.42 8.55
CA PHE A 73 -7.12 -0.28 7.26
C PHE A 73 -7.99 -1.55 7.27
N TYR A 74 -8.21 -2.19 8.42
CA TYR A 74 -8.80 -3.53 8.48
C TYR A 74 -10.11 -3.65 9.28
N LYS A 75 -10.58 -2.60 9.98
CA LYS A 75 -11.79 -2.68 10.83
C LYS A 75 -13.06 -3.14 10.10
N ALA A 76 -13.20 -2.87 8.81
CA ALA A 76 -14.38 -3.29 8.04
C ALA A 76 -14.43 -4.80 7.73
N LYS A 77 -13.32 -5.54 7.87
CA LYS A 77 -13.27 -6.99 7.56
C LYS A 77 -13.82 -7.90 8.68
N ASN A 78 -14.00 -7.37 9.89
CA ASN A 78 -14.54 -8.11 11.05
C ASN A 78 -15.96 -7.70 11.48
N ILE A 79 -16.60 -6.75 10.78
CA ILE A 79 -18.02 -6.46 10.98
C ILE A 79 -18.80 -7.52 10.18
N LYS A 80 -19.19 -8.61 10.85
CA LYS A 80 -20.22 -9.51 10.32
C LYS A 80 -21.45 -8.65 9.96
N PRO A 81 -22.11 -8.86 8.81
CA PRO A 81 -23.37 -8.19 8.53
C PRO A 81 -24.35 -8.55 9.66
N THR A 82 -24.74 -7.55 10.46
CA THR A 82 -25.91 -7.66 11.31
C THR A 82 -27.09 -7.93 10.39
N LYS A 83 -27.68 -9.12 10.50
CA LYS A 83 -29.00 -9.39 9.92
C LYS A 83 -29.96 -8.40 10.57
N THR A 84 -30.41 -7.41 9.80
CA THR A 84 -31.49 -6.52 10.18
C THR A 84 -32.79 -7.34 10.31
N PRO A 85 -33.63 -7.09 11.33
CA PRO A 85 -34.92 -7.77 11.50
C PRO A 85 -35.89 -7.50 10.34
#